data_AF-A0AAD5MZ56-F1
#
_entry.id   AF-A0AAD5MZ56-F1
#
_cell.length_a   1.000
_cell.length_b   1.000
_cell.length_c   1.000
_cell.angle_alpha   90.00
_cell.angle_beta   90.00
_cell.angle_gamma   90.00
#
_symmetry.space_group_name_H-M   'P 1'
#
loop_
_entity.id
_entity.type
_entity.pdbx_description
1 polymer ?
#
loop_
_entity_poly.entity_id
_entity_poly.type
_entity_poly.pdbx_seq_one_letter_code
_entity_poly.pdbx_strand_id
1 'polypeptide(L)'
;MSMIGFVLGLGDRHGENILIDVVEGCVVHVDFNVIFHKGEYLPVREVVPFRLTRNMVNGFGPTGVEGSFRRSCEATLRVMRDNKDTLLTVIQTFVHDPLLEWINTEARAQQNRGRCQQKITAPSAESVQLILKRLEGHIVSPEVYKHKFSCAPMSLEGQVAKLIDIASDERNLAQMYIGWGPFI
;
A
#
# COMPACT_ATOMS: atom_id res chain seq x y z
N MET A 1 -9.09 2.36 -3.90
CA MET A 1 -8.20 1.66 -2.94
C MET A 1 -6.71 1.86 -3.18
N SER A 2 -6.21 1.93 -4.42
CA SER A 2 -4.75 2.03 -4.71
C SER A 2 -4.02 3.17 -3.99
N MET A 3 -4.54 4.40 -4.02
CA MET A 3 -3.92 5.54 -3.32
C MET A 3 -3.92 5.38 -1.80
N ILE A 4 -5.03 4.88 -1.23
CA ILE A 4 -5.14 4.61 0.21
C ILE A 4 -4.15 3.51 0.61
N GLY A 5 -4.07 2.44 -0.19
CA GLY A 5 -3.13 1.35 0.01
C GLY A 5 -1.68 1.83 -0.05
N PHE A 6 -1.34 2.69 -1.01
CA PHE A 6 -0.02 3.34 -1.04
C PHE A 6 0.21 4.18 0.22
N VAL A 7 -0.71 5.06 0.63
CA VAL A 7 -0.49 5.89 1.83
C VAL A 7 -0.23 5.02 3.06
N LEU A 8 -1.07 4.01 3.31
CA LEU A 8 -0.98 3.13 4.48
C LEU A 8 0.12 2.05 4.37
N GLY A 9 0.70 1.83 3.18
CA GLY A 9 1.65 0.75 2.94
C GLY A 9 1.00 -0.64 2.97
N LEU A 10 -0.16 -0.78 2.35
CA LEU A 10 -0.85 -2.05 2.13
C LEU A 10 -0.15 -2.86 1.02
N GLY A 11 0.36 -4.03 1.39
CA GLY A 11 0.95 -5.03 0.50
C GLY A 11 0.04 -6.25 0.30
N ASP A 12 0.60 -7.31 -0.25
CA ASP A 12 -0.05 -8.61 -0.50
C ASP A 12 -1.33 -8.48 -1.33
N ARG A 13 -1.28 -7.66 -2.38
CA ARG A 13 -2.41 -7.42 -3.30
C ARG A 13 -2.37 -8.38 -4.49
N HIS A 14 -2.31 -9.67 -4.21
CA HIS A 14 -2.47 -10.72 -5.22
C HIS A 14 -3.95 -10.83 -5.67
N GLY A 15 -4.20 -11.57 -6.75
CA GLY A 15 -5.52 -11.67 -7.38
C GLY A 15 -6.64 -12.09 -6.42
N GLU A 16 -6.36 -13.01 -5.49
CA GLU A 16 -7.37 -13.50 -4.53
C GLU A 16 -7.76 -12.48 -3.45
N ASN A 17 -6.96 -11.42 -3.24
CA ASN A 17 -7.24 -10.36 -2.25
C ASN A 17 -8.00 -9.17 -2.86
N ILE A 18 -8.38 -9.25 -4.14
CA ILE A 18 -9.11 -8.23 -4.87
C ILE A 18 -10.36 -8.89 -5.47
N LEU A 19 -11.48 -8.75 -4.76
CA LEU A 19 -12.76 -9.27 -5.18
C LEU A 19 -13.47 -8.25 -6.07
N ILE A 20 -14.20 -8.74 -7.07
CA ILE A 20 -15.01 -7.93 -7.97
C ILE A 20 -16.46 -8.36 -7.80
N ASP A 21 -17.33 -7.41 -7.49
CA ASP A 21 -18.77 -7.60 -7.55
C ASP A 21 -19.18 -7.73 -9.02
N VAL A 22 -19.73 -8.89 -9.39
CA VAL A 22 -20.12 -9.19 -10.77
C VAL A 22 -21.38 -8.45 -11.23
N VAL A 23 -22.15 -7.90 -10.30
CA VAL A 23 -23.36 -7.12 -10.60
C VAL A 23 -23.01 -5.65 -10.78
N GLU A 24 -22.33 -5.06 -9.80
CA GLU A 24 -22.04 -3.62 -9.76
C GLU A 24 -20.68 -3.25 -10.38
N GLY A 25 -19.78 -4.23 -10.58
CA GLY A 25 -18.40 -3.98 -11.04
C GLY A 25 -17.51 -3.35 -9.96
N CYS A 26 -17.97 -3.28 -8.71
CA CYS A 26 -17.23 -2.70 -7.59
C CYS A 26 -16.08 -3.60 -7.15
N VAL A 27 -14.97 -2.99 -6.73
CA VAL A 27 -13.79 -3.70 -6.23
C VAL A 27 -13.74 -3.67 -4.71
N VAL A 28 -13.60 -4.84 -4.09
CA VAL A 28 -13.48 -5.01 -2.64
C VAL A 28 -12.12 -5.64 -2.31
N HIS A 29 -11.34 -4.96 -1.46
CA HIS A 29 -10.08 -5.51 -0.96
C HIS A 29 -10.37 -6.32 0.30
N VAL A 30 -9.82 -7.52 0.38
CA VAL A 30 -9.88 -8.40 1.56
C VAL A 30 -8.47 -8.69 2.07
N ASP A 31 -8.38 -9.27 3.27
CA ASP A 31 -7.15 -9.59 3.99
C ASP A 31 -6.19 -8.38 4.14
N PHE A 32 -6.14 -7.74 5.31
CA PHE A 32 -5.28 -6.58 5.57
C PHE A 32 -4.08 -6.93 6.46
N ASN A 33 -3.67 -8.20 6.49
CA ASN A 33 -2.58 -8.65 7.36
C ASN A 33 -1.22 -8.00 6.99
N VAL A 34 -1.01 -7.66 5.72
CA VAL A 34 0.23 -7.02 5.23
C VAL A 34 0.01 -5.52 5.04
N ILE A 35 -0.12 -4.77 6.13
CA ILE A 35 -0.23 -3.28 6.13
C ILE A 35 1.01 -2.65 6.79
N PHE A 36 1.15 -1.33 6.73
CA PHE A 36 2.28 -0.57 7.28
C PHE A 36 3.64 -1.09 6.80
N HIS A 37 3.75 -1.32 5.48
CA HIS A 37 5.00 -1.70 4.79
C HIS A 37 5.53 -3.10 5.10
N LYS A 38 4.74 -3.97 5.72
CA LYS A 38 5.15 -5.37 5.96
C LYS A 38 5.55 -6.12 4.69
N GLY A 39 4.99 -5.75 3.53
CA GLY A 39 5.32 -6.35 2.23
C GLY A 39 6.80 -6.23 1.85
N GLU A 40 7.50 -5.21 2.35
CA GLU A 40 8.93 -5.00 2.09
C GLU A 40 9.83 -5.94 2.89
N TYR A 41 9.29 -6.61 3.92
CA TYR A 41 10.00 -7.56 4.78
C TYR A 41 9.65 -9.02 4.49
N LEU A 42 8.82 -9.28 3.48
CA LEU A 42 8.58 -10.63 2.99
C LEU A 42 9.86 -11.23 2.38
N PRO A 43 10.00 -12.58 2.33
CA PRO A 43 11.17 -13.22 1.73
C PRO A 43 11.44 -12.74 0.30
N VAL A 44 10.39 -12.53 -0.46
CA VAL A 44 10.41 -11.78 -1.72
C VAL A 44 9.73 -10.44 -1.45
N ARG A 45 10.52 -9.37 -1.49
CA ARG A 45 10.03 -8.02 -1.16
C ARG A 45 9.05 -7.54 -2.21
N GLU A 46 7.95 -6.95 -1.77
CA GLU A 46 7.05 -6.23 -2.68
C GLU A 46 7.62 -4.85 -3.01
N VAL A 47 7.88 -4.62 -4.30
CA VAL A 47 8.56 -3.41 -4.77
C VAL A 47 7.64 -2.42 -5.48
N VAL A 48 6.40 -2.79 -5.81
CA VAL A 48 5.40 -1.89 -6.41
C VAL A 48 4.49 -1.28 -5.34
N PRO A 49 4.00 -0.03 -5.49
CA PRO A 49 3.21 0.63 -4.45
C PRO A 49 1.75 0.13 -4.35
N PHE A 50 1.23 -0.49 -5.42
CA PHE A 50 -0.07 -1.15 -5.47
C PHE A 50 -0.16 -2.01 -6.75
N ARG A 51 -1.18 -2.88 -6.84
CA ARG A 51 -1.40 -3.70 -8.03
C ARG A 51 -1.87 -2.85 -9.20
N LEU A 52 -1.05 -2.76 -10.25
CA LEU A 52 -1.38 -2.15 -11.54
C LEU A 52 -0.69 -2.93 -12.67
N THR A 53 -1.24 -4.09 -12.99
CA THR A 53 -0.72 -4.98 -14.03
C THR A 53 -1.32 -4.67 -15.41
N ARG A 54 -0.81 -5.33 -16.45
CA ARG A 54 -1.30 -5.16 -17.83
C ARG A 54 -2.80 -5.45 -17.95
N ASN A 55 -3.33 -6.48 -17.28
CA ASN A 55 -4.74 -6.82 -17.38
C ASN A 55 -5.62 -5.82 -16.65
N MET A 56 -5.14 -5.25 -15.54
CA MET A 56 -5.83 -4.14 -14.87
C MET A 56 -5.93 -2.91 -15.79
N VAL A 57 -4.81 -2.53 -16.42
CA VAL A 57 -4.77 -1.39 -17.35
C VAL A 57 -5.67 -1.63 -18.56
N ASN A 58 -5.65 -2.84 -19.13
CA ASN A 58 -6.53 -3.23 -20.23
C ASN A 58 -8.02 -3.19 -19.81
N GLY A 59 -8.33 -3.56 -18.56
CA GLY A 59 -9.67 -3.50 -17.99
C GLY A 59 -10.23 -2.08 -17.89
N PHE A 60 -9.39 -1.05 -17.85
CA PHE A 60 -9.82 0.35 -17.88
C PHE A 60 -10.26 0.82 -19.28
N GLY A 61 -10.10 -0.01 -20.29
CA GLY A 61 -10.51 0.28 -21.67
C GLY A 61 -9.54 1.20 -22.40
N PRO A 62 -9.98 1.89 -23.46
CA PRO A 62 -9.10 2.58 -24.40
C PRO A 62 -8.34 3.75 -23.79
N THR A 63 -8.83 4.33 -22.69
CA THR A 63 -8.14 5.42 -21.99
C THR A 63 -7.01 4.92 -21.08
N GLY A 64 -6.95 3.62 -20.79
CA GLY A 64 -6.01 3.03 -19.85
C GLY A 64 -6.00 3.78 -18.51
N VAL A 65 -4.81 4.06 -17.99
CA VAL A 65 -4.61 4.76 -16.71
C VAL A 65 -4.97 6.24 -16.76
N GLU A 66 -4.92 6.88 -17.94
CA GLU A 66 -5.13 8.33 -18.12
C GLU A 66 -6.62 8.76 -18.06
N GLY A 67 -7.53 7.79 -17.96
CA GLY A 67 -8.97 8.04 -17.90
C GLY A 67 -9.52 8.31 -16.50
N SER A 68 -10.59 7.58 -16.16
CA SER A 68 -11.21 7.64 -14.83
C SER A 68 -10.23 7.29 -13.72
N PHE A 69 -9.34 6.33 -13.95
CA PHE A 69 -8.39 5.85 -12.94
C PHE A 69 -7.48 6.96 -12.40
N ARG A 70 -6.75 7.70 -13.26
CA ARG A 70 -5.90 8.83 -12.83
C ARG A 70 -6.71 9.90 -12.09
N ARG A 71 -7.85 10.32 -12.64
CA ARG A 71 -8.72 11.33 -12.00
C ARG A 71 -9.20 10.89 -10.62
N SER A 72 -9.59 9.64 -10.47
CA SER A 72 -9.97 9.06 -9.18
C SER A 72 -8.80 8.99 -8.21
N CYS A 73 -7.59 8.67 -8.68
CA CYS A 73 -6.39 8.68 -7.86
C CYS A 73 -6.08 10.09 -7.33
N GLU A 74 -6.09 11.09 -8.21
CA GLU A 74 -5.87 12.49 -7.85
C GLU A 74 -6.93 12.99 -6.86
N ALA A 75 -8.22 12.75 -7.14
CA ALA A 75 -9.30 13.14 -6.24
C ALA A 75 -9.18 12.46 -4.87
N THR A 76 -8.90 11.15 -4.83
CA THR A 76 -8.73 10.41 -3.57
C THR A 76 -7.57 10.98 -2.77
N LEU A 77 -6.41 11.15 -3.40
CA LEU A 77 -5.23 11.66 -2.73
C LEU A 77 -5.43 13.08 -2.22
N ARG A 78 -6.16 13.93 -2.97
CA ARG A 78 -6.50 15.30 -2.55
C ARG A 78 -7.28 15.28 -1.25
N VAL A 79 -8.37 14.51 -1.21
CA VAL A 79 -9.21 14.36 -0.01
C VAL A 79 -8.39 13.83 1.17
N MET A 80 -7.49 12.87 0.94
CA MET A 80 -6.60 12.36 2.00
C MET A 80 -5.64 13.41 2.52
N ARG A 81 -5.07 14.26 1.65
CA ARG A 81 -4.16 15.35 2.05
C ARG A 81 -4.90 16.44 2.82
N ASP A 82 -6.09 16.82 2.35
CA ASP A 82 -6.92 17.86 2.96
C ASP A 82 -7.40 17.44 4.37
N ASN A 83 -7.58 16.13 4.60
CA ASN A 83 -8.05 15.56 5.87
C ASN A 83 -6.95 14.79 6.61
N LYS A 84 -5.66 15.12 6.37
CA LYS A 84 -4.53 14.35 6.91
C LYS A 84 -4.51 14.29 8.43
N ASP A 85 -4.89 15.36 9.12
CA ASP A 85 -4.82 15.44 10.58
C ASP A 85 -5.85 14.51 11.24
N THR A 86 -7.06 14.43 10.67
CA THR A 86 -8.10 13.49 11.11
C THR A 86 -7.65 12.05 10.86
N LEU A 87 -7.11 11.77 9.67
CA LEU A 87 -6.60 10.45 9.34
C LEU A 87 -5.46 10.02 10.28
N LEU A 88 -4.51 10.91 10.55
CA LEU A 88 -3.39 10.66 11.45
C LEU A 88 -3.85 10.42 12.88
N THR A 89 -4.85 11.17 13.35
CA THR A 89 -5.44 10.96 14.68
C THR A 89 -5.95 9.53 14.83
N VAL A 90 -6.72 9.04 13.84
CA VAL A 90 -7.24 7.67 13.85
C VAL A 90 -6.09 6.66 13.80
N ILE A 91 -5.09 6.85 12.95
CA ILE A 91 -3.96 5.90 12.84
C ILE A 91 -3.12 5.89 14.13
N GLN A 92 -2.88 7.05 14.74
CA GLN A 92 -2.14 7.17 16.00
C GLN A 92 -2.82 6.44 17.15
N THR A 93 -4.16 6.40 17.19
CA THR A 93 -4.85 5.60 18.22
C THR A 93 -4.53 4.10 18.15
N PHE A 94 -4.24 3.56 16.97
CA PHE A 94 -3.81 2.17 16.83
C PHE A 94 -2.36 1.93 17.27
N VAL A 95 -1.50 2.95 17.25
CA VAL A 95 -0.12 2.83 17.77
C VAL A 95 -0.14 2.62 19.28
N HIS A 96 -1.07 3.30 19.96
CA HIS A 96 -1.19 3.29 21.41
C HIS A 96 -2.26 2.33 21.93
N ASP A 97 -2.74 1.41 21.09
CA ASP A 97 -3.73 0.43 21.51
C ASP A 97 -3.03 -0.68 22.34
N PRO A 98 -3.30 -0.77 23.66
CA PRO A 98 -2.66 -1.75 24.53
C PRO A 98 -3.02 -3.21 24.16
N LEU A 99 -4.14 -3.46 23.48
CA LEU A 99 -4.51 -4.79 23.02
C LEU A 99 -3.61 -5.24 21.87
N LEU A 100 -3.23 -4.31 20.98
CA LEU A 100 -2.30 -4.59 19.89
C LEU A 100 -0.86 -4.83 20.41
N GLU A 101 -0.44 -4.11 21.45
CA GLU A 101 0.83 -4.38 22.14
C GLU A 101 0.85 -5.76 22.82
N TRP A 102 -0.26 -6.13 23.47
CA TRP A 102 -0.38 -7.42 24.17
C TRP A 102 -0.34 -8.60 23.20
N ILE A 103 -1.12 -8.55 22.11
CA ILE A 103 -1.12 -9.61 21.09
C ILE A 103 0.26 -9.75 20.42
N ASN A 104 0.97 -8.64 20.20
CA ASN A 104 2.34 -8.68 19.70
C ASN A 104 3.33 -9.32 20.69
N THR A 105 3.12 -9.11 21.99
CA THR A 105 3.95 -9.70 23.06
C THR A 105 3.71 -11.21 23.16
N GLU A 106 2.45 -11.65 23.08
CA GLU A 106 2.11 -13.08 23.04
C GLU A 106 2.61 -13.76 21.77
N ALA A 107 2.47 -13.12 20.61
CA ALA A 107 3.01 -13.61 19.34
C ALA A 107 4.54 -13.76 19.38
N ARG A 108 5.27 -12.80 19.99
CA ARG A 108 6.72 -12.89 20.20
C ARG A 108 7.10 -14.05 21.13
N ALA A 109 6.33 -14.27 22.21
CA ALA A 109 6.54 -15.39 23.12
C ALA A 109 6.30 -16.77 22.45
N GLN A 110 5.35 -16.84 21.52
CA GLN A 110 5.06 -18.04 20.73
C GLN A 110 6.04 -18.24 19.55
N GLN A 111 6.60 -17.17 19.00
CA GLN A 111 7.62 -17.22 17.94
C GLN A 111 8.93 -17.87 18.43
N ASN A 112 9.30 -17.64 19.70
CA ASN A 112 10.40 -18.38 20.35
C ASN A 112 10.16 -19.89 20.48
N ARG A 113 8.93 -20.37 20.21
CA ARG A 113 8.56 -21.80 20.24
C ARG A 113 8.41 -22.41 18.84
N GLY A 114 8.82 -21.72 17.77
CA GLY A 114 8.92 -22.29 16.42
C GLY A 114 7.62 -22.45 15.64
N ARG A 115 6.51 -21.83 16.06
CA ARG A 115 5.26 -21.78 15.27
C ARG A 115 5.17 -20.49 14.44
N CYS A 116 4.87 -20.63 13.16
CA CYS A 116 4.55 -19.52 12.27
C CYS A 116 3.15 -18.99 12.61
N GLN A 117 3.06 -17.74 13.07
CA GLN A 117 1.79 -17.04 13.26
C GLN A 117 1.85 -15.66 12.62
N GLN A 118 0.73 -15.28 12.00
CA GLN A 118 0.49 -13.96 11.44
C GLN A 118 0.56 -12.92 12.55
N LYS A 119 1.61 -12.09 12.56
CA LYS A 119 1.72 -10.95 13.46
C LYS A 119 0.57 -9.98 13.16
N ILE A 120 -0.30 -9.72 14.14
CA ILE A 120 -1.27 -8.61 14.04
C ILE A 120 -0.50 -7.31 13.83
N THR A 121 -0.99 -6.49 12.90
CA THR A 121 -0.24 -5.36 12.36
C THR A 121 -0.60 -4.08 13.08
N ALA A 122 0.07 -3.83 14.19
CA ALA A 122 0.04 -2.52 14.83
C ALA A 122 0.95 -1.54 14.06
N PRO A 123 0.51 -0.29 13.80
CA PRO A 123 1.40 0.73 13.27
C PRO A 123 2.46 1.09 14.32
N SER A 124 3.72 1.23 13.89
CA SER A 124 4.77 1.84 14.72
C SER A 124 4.74 3.36 14.60
N ALA A 125 5.35 4.07 15.56
CA ALA A 125 5.54 5.52 15.44
C ALA A 125 6.27 5.91 14.13
N GLU A 126 7.23 5.09 13.69
CA GLU A 126 7.91 5.26 12.39
C GLU A 126 6.95 5.10 11.21
N SER A 127 6.01 4.14 11.28
CA SER A 127 5.00 3.93 10.24
C SER A 127 4.10 5.17 10.10
N VAL A 128 3.71 5.78 11.22
CA VAL A 128 2.91 7.02 11.20
C VAL A 128 3.68 8.18 10.57
N GLN A 129 4.97 8.32 10.87
CA GLN A 129 5.80 9.35 10.24
C GLN A 129 5.94 9.13 8.72
N LEU A 130 6.05 7.88 8.27
CA LEU A 130 6.08 7.56 6.83
C LEU A 130 4.75 7.89 6.14
N ILE A 131 3.62 7.57 6.78
CA ILE A 131 2.28 7.93 6.30
C ILE A 131 2.16 9.46 6.15
N LEU A 132 2.58 10.22 7.16
CA LEU A 132 2.59 11.67 7.09
C LEU A 132 3.43 12.18 5.90
N LYS A 133 4.66 11.69 5.75
CA LYS A 133 5.52 12.08 4.62
C LYS A 133 4.88 11.77 3.25
N ARG A 134 4.16 10.65 3.13
CA ARG A 134 3.43 10.28 1.91
C ARG A 134 2.28 11.24 1.62
N LEU A 135 1.54 11.65 2.64
CA LEU A 135 0.50 12.68 2.54
C LEU A 135 1.08 14.07 2.22
N GLU A 136 2.32 14.34 2.60
CA GLU A 136 3.03 15.58 2.24
C GLU A 136 3.62 15.55 0.83
N GLY A 137 3.43 14.48 0.07
CA GLY A 137 3.86 14.39 -1.33
C GLY A 137 5.18 13.69 -1.58
N HIS A 138 5.68 12.94 -0.60
CA HIS A 138 6.87 12.12 -0.80
C HIS A 138 6.50 10.68 -1.21
N ILE A 139 7.38 10.04 -1.98
CA ILE A 139 7.31 8.59 -2.23
C ILE A 139 8.40 7.94 -1.41
N VAL A 140 8.06 7.56 -0.18
CA VAL A 140 9.00 7.01 0.80
C VAL A 140 8.51 5.68 1.34
N SER A 141 9.46 4.86 1.77
CA SER A 141 9.21 3.63 2.49
C SER A 141 10.45 3.19 3.28
N PRO A 142 10.34 2.22 4.21
CA PRO A 142 11.46 1.80 5.03
C PRO A 142 12.66 1.29 4.22
N GLU A 143 12.42 0.48 3.19
CA GLU A 143 13.48 -0.23 2.47
C GLU A 143 13.49 0.10 0.98
N VAL A 144 12.35 -0.03 0.29
CA VAL A 144 12.30 0.02 -1.18
C VAL A 144 12.54 1.43 -1.73
N TYR A 145 11.98 2.46 -1.08
CA TYR A 145 12.03 3.85 -1.57
C TYR A 145 12.81 4.81 -0.69
N LYS A 146 13.44 4.32 0.39
CA LYS A 146 14.09 5.12 1.45
C LYS A 146 14.90 6.32 0.95
N HIS A 147 15.68 6.13 -0.12
CA HIS A 147 16.53 7.17 -0.70
C HIS A 147 16.27 7.43 -2.19
N LYS A 148 15.31 6.74 -2.82
CA LYS A 148 15.10 6.77 -4.27
C LYS A 148 14.49 8.07 -4.77
N PHE A 149 13.61 8.67 -3.95
CA PHE A 149 12.85 9.86 -4.32
C PHE A 149 13.06 11.00 -3.32
N SER A 150 14.28 11.16 -2.83
CA SER A 150 14.70 12.14 -1.80
C SER A 150 14.62 13.62 -2.23
N CYS A 151 13.77 13.94 -3.20
CA CYS A 151 13.57 15.28 -3.73
C CYS A 151 12.55 16.06 -2.88
N ALA A 152 12.35 17.33 -3.23
CA ALA A 152 11.27 18.16 -2.72
C ALA A 152 9.90 17.47 -2.86
N PRO A 153 8.93 17.78 -1.97
CA PRO A 153 7.59 17.21 -2.03
C PRO A 153 6.98 17.43 -3.41
N MET A 154 6.41 16.37 -3.99
CA MET A 154 5.79 16.43 -5.30
C MET A 154 4.42 17.09 -5.21
N SER A 155 4.02 17.75 -6.31
CA SER A 155 2.63 18.10 -6.52
C SER A 155 1.76 16.84 -6.46
N LEU A 156 0.46 17.03 -6.24
CA LEU A 156 -0.48 15.92 -6.15
C LEU A 156 -0.49 15.11 -7.45
N GLU A 157 -0.57 15.78 -8.58
CA GLU A 157 -0.58 15.19 -9.92
C GLU A 157 0.77 14.51 -10.23
N GLY A 158 1.88 15.14 -9.82
CA GLY A 158 3.21 14.58 -9.98
C GLY A 158 3.43 13.31 -9.15
N GLN A 159 2.94 13.28 -7.91
CA GLN A 159 3.01 12.09 -7.07
C GLN A 159 2.17 10.96 -7.67
N VAL A 160 0.94 11.23 -8.12
CA VAL A 160 0.08 10.23 -8.76
C VAL A 160 0.72 9.69 -10.04
N ALA A 161 1.22 10.56 -10.92
CA ALA A 161 1.89 10.15 -12.14
C ALA A 161 3.08 9.22 -11.83
N LYS A 162 3.93 9.62 -10.88
CA LYS A 162 5.10 8.83 -10.52
C LYS A 162 4.73 7.48 -9.89
N LEU A 163 3.68 7.43 -9.08
CA LEU A 163 3.19 6.18 -8.50
C LEU A 163 2.64 5.22 -9.55
N ILE A 164 1.91 5.74 -10.54
CA ILE A 164 1.42 4.96 -11.68
C ILE A 164 2.61 4.36 -12.44
N ASP A 165 3.61 5.18 -12.78
CA ASP A 165 4.81 4.72 -13.50
C ASP A 165 5.51 3.58 -12.76
N ILE A 166 5.71 3.72 -11.45
CA ILE A 166 6.39 2.70 -10.64
C ILE A 166 5.56 1.42 -10.57
N ALA A 167 4.23 1.53 -10.42
CA ALA A 167 3.33 0.39 -10.29
C ALA A 167 3.18 -0.43 -11.57
N SER A 168 3.26 0.22 -12.73
CA SER A 168 3.18 -0.43 -14.04
C SER A 168 4.55 -0.79 -14.65
N ASP A 169 5.67 -0.43 -14.01
CA ASP A 169 7.01 -0.73 -14.52
C ASP A 169 7.25 -2.25 -14.57
N GLU A 170 7.46 -2.77 -15.78
CA GLU A 170 7.70 -4.19 -16.03
C GLU A 170 8.90 -4.74 -15.26
N ARG A 171 9.94 -3.93 -15.01
CA ARG A 171 11.12 -4.34 -14.25
C ARG A 171 10.80 -4.51 -12.77
N ASN A 172 9.93 -3.67 -12.22
CA ASN A 172 9.46 -3.81 -10.84
C ASN A 172 8.51 -4.99 -10.73
N LEU A 173 7.58 -5.14 -11.68
CA LEU A 173 6.66 -6.27 -11.73
C LEU A 173 7.40 -7.62 -11.86
N ALA A 174 8.48 -7.68 -12.63
CA ALA A 174 9.29 -8.90 -12.78
C ALA A 174 10.03 -9.32 -11.50
N GLN A 175 10.23 -8.42 -10.55
CA GLN A 175 10.84 -8.72 -9.24
C GLN A 175 9.83 -9.23 -8.20
N MET A 176 8.53 -9.12 -8.49
CA MET A 176 7.48 -9.54 -7.57
C MET A 176 7.42 -11.06 -7.44
N TYR A 177 6.95 -11.52 -6.28
CA TYR A 177 6.73 -12.95 -6.03
C TYR A 177 5.79 -13.57 -7.08
N ILE A 178 6.11 -14.78 -7.55
CA ILE A 178 5.35 -15.44 -8.61
C ILE A 178 3.86 -15.62 -8.26
N GLY A 179 3.54 -15.96 -7.01
CA GLY A 179 2.16 -16.11 -6.52
C GLY A 179 1.40 -14.80 -6.42
N TRP A 180 2.09 -13.65 -6.44
CA TRP A 180 1.45 -12.35 -6.59
C TRP A 180 0.80 -12.20 -7.97
N GLY A 181 1.25 -12.97 -8.96
CA GLY A 181 0.75 -12.97 -10.34
C GLY A 181 1.03 -11.66 -11.09
N PRO A 182 2.28 -11.16 -11.16
CA PRO A 182 2.59 -9.86 -11.77
C PRO A 182 2.43 -9.81 -13.29
N PHE A 183 2.45 -10.98 -13.93
CA PHE A 183 2.29 -11.12 -15.37
C PHE A 183 0.83 -11.00 -15.83
N ILE A 184 -0.14 -11.09 -14.90
CA ILE A 184 -1.60 -10.97 -15.11
C ILE A 184 -2.02 -9.55 -14.80
#